data_AF-A0A914ECR2-F1
#
_entry.id   AF-A0A914ECR2-F1
#
_cell.length_a   1.000
_cell.length_b   1.000
_cell.length_c   1.000
_cell.angle_alpha   90.00
_cell.angle_beta   90.00
_cell.angle_gamma   90.00
#
_symmetry.space_group_name_H-M   'P 1'
#
loop_
_entity.id
_entity.type
_entity.pdbx_description
1 polymer ?
#
loop_
_entity_poly.entity_id
_entity_poly.type
_entity_poly.pdbx_seq_one_letter_code
_entity_poly.pdbx_strand_id
1 'polypeptide(L)'
;MAGCDFSVREYSYDDIDGDFNLTNFALVTEDLNYKIPFIKMAQAVTPNLKLFTSPWAAPGWMKTDGTMNGEGTLKGAVGGQYYQTWANYFVRFFEEYSKQGVNFWGLTVQNEPDMPTLKYEEMYYNASME
;
A
#
# COMPACT_ATOMS: atom_id res chain seq x y z
N MET A 1 -2.62 3.49 -0.07
CA MET A 1 -2.24 2.48 0.95
C MET A 1 -0.88 2.87 1.48
N ALA A 2 -0.74 2.94 2.80
CA ALA A 2 0.45 3.43 3.50
C ALA A 2 0.85 4.87 3.13
N GLY A 3 2.16 5.18 3.15
CA GLY A 3 2.74 6.48 2.89
C GLY A 3 2.79 6.87 1.41
N CYS A 4 3.06 8.16 1.18
CA CYS A 4 3.23 8.79 -0.12
C CYS A 4 3.98 10.12 0.03
N ASP A 5 4.20 10.84 -1.05
CA ASP A 5 4.82 12.17 -1.10
C ASP A 5 4.14 13.22 -0.21
N PHE A 6 2.83 13.09 0.05
CA PHE A 6 2.09 13.94 1.01
C PHE A 6 2.10 13.41 2.45
N SER A 7 2.96 12.44 2.75
CA SER A 7 3.21 11.94 4.11
C SER A 7 4.43 12.63 4.71
N VAL A 8 4.46 12.74 6.05
CA VAL A 8 5.56 13.39 6.77
C VAL A 8 6.75 12.46 7.04
N ARG A 9 6.62 11.18 6.67
CA ARG A 9 7.64 10.15 6.77
C ARG A 9 7.37 9.04 5.75
N GLU A 10 8.42 8.32 5.37
CA GLU A 10 8.34 7.07 4.63
C GLU A 10 7.85 5.95 5.57
N TYR A 11 6.85 5.17 5.13
CA TYR A 11 6.34 4.03 5.89
C TYR A 11 5.50 3.07 5.04
N SER A 12 5.54 1.78 5.41
CA SER A 12 4.58 0.79 4.93
C SER A 12 3.72 0.26 6.08
N TYR A 13 3.03 -0.85 5.86
CA TYR A 13 2.30 -1.56 6.92
C TYR A 13 3.07 -2.77 7.43
N ASP A 14 4.19 -3.13 6.79
CA ASP A 14 4.98 -4.32 7.10
C ASP A 14 6.47 -4.07 6.84
N ASP A 15 7.09 -3.24 7.69
CA ASP A 15 8.48 -2.79 7.54
C ASP A 15 9.52 -3.76 8.15
N ILE A 16 9.11 -4.96 8.59
CA ILE A 16 10.01 -5.99 9.10
C ILE A 16 10.52 -6.85 7.93
N ASP A 17 11.84 -6.80 7.69
CA ASP A 17 12.47 -7.56 6.61
C ASP A 17 12.21 -9.06 6.73
N GLY A 18 11.80 -9.67 5.61
CA GLY A 18 11.55 -11.10 5.50
C GLY A 18 10.22 -11.57 6.07
N ASP A 19 9.29 -10.68 6.41
CA ASP A 19 7.96 -11.06 6.92
C ASP A 19 6.99 -11.48 5.80
N PHE A 20 7.34 -12.56 5.09
CA PHE A 20 6.51 -13.09 4.00
C PHE A 20 5.10 -13.52 4.42
N ASN A 21 4.88 -13.74 5.72
CA ASN A 21 3.62 -14.15 6.30
C ASN A 21 2.79 -12.96 6.83
N LEU A 22 3.28 -11.72 6.69
CA LEU A 22 2.60 -10.50 7.13
C LEU A 22 2.21 -10.55 8.63
N THR A 23 3.07 -11.14 9.46
CA THR A 23 2.81 -11.29 10.90
C THR A 23 2.91 -9.97 11.67
N ASN A 24 3.70 -9.03 11.17
CA ASN A 24 3.90 -7.69 11.70
C ASN A 24 3.07 -6.64 10.94
N PHE A 25 2.22 -7.06 9.99
CA PHE A 25 1.34 -6.14 9.29
C PHE A 25 0.46 -5.38 10.29
N ALA A 26 0.54 -4.05 10.27
CA ALA A 26 -0.25 -3.19 11.12
C ALA A 26 -0.62 -1.88 10.44
N LEU A 27 -1.86 -1.42 10.69
CA LEU A 27 -2.22 -0.02 10.46
C LEU A 27 -1.43 0.86 11.43
N VAL A 28 -0.97 2.01 10.94
CA VAL A 28 -0.11 2.91 11.72
C VAL A 28 -0.85 4.16 12.15
N THR A 29 -0.14 5.06 12.83
CA THR A 29 -0.70 6.30 13.38
C THR A 29 -1.43 7.14 12.33
N GLU A 30 -0.91 7.19 11.11
CA GLU A 30 -1.49 7.89 9.97
C GLU A 30 -2.91 7.39 9.62
N ASP A 31 -3.13 6.08 9.69
CA ASP A 31 -4.43 5.48 9.43
C ASP A 31 -5.38 5.66 10.61
N LEU A 32 -4.90 5.33 11.81
CA LEU A 32 -5.74 5.21 13.01
C LEU A 32 -6.16 6.57 13.57
N ASN A 33 -5.26 7.57 13.53
CA ASN A 33 -5.52 8.88 14.13
C ASN A 33 -6.02 9.92 13.12
N TYR A 34 -5.80 9.69 11.81
CA TYR A 34 -6.16 10.65 10.78
C TYR A 34 -7.11 10.03 9.75
N LYS A 35 -6.62 9.16 8.87
CA LYS A 35 -7.38 8.72 7.68
C LYS A 35 -8.72 8.09 8.05
N ILE A 36 -8.75 7.11 8.95
CA ILE A 36 -9.97 6.39 9.32
C ILE A 36 -10.99 7.30 10.01
N PRO A 37 -10.63 8.10 11.04
CA PRO A 37 -11.56 9.07 11.62
C PRO A 37 -12.17 10.03 10.59
N PHE A 38 -11.36 10.60 9.69
CA PHE A 38 -11.86 11.51 8.65
C PHE A 38 -12.76 10.81 7.64
N ILE A 39 -12.43 9.58 7.24
CA ILE A 39 -13.28 8.77 6.37
C ILE A 39 -14.64 8.51 7.02
N LYS A 40 -14.67 8.14 8.31
CA LYS A 40 -15.92 7.89 9.04
C LYS A 40 -16.80 9.15 9.13
N MET A 41 -16.19 10.32 9.37
CA MET A 41 -16.91 11.59 9.33
C MET A 41 -17.52 11.85 7.94
N ALA A 42 -16.78 11.57 6.86
CA ALA A 42 -17.30 11.70 5.50
C ALA A 42 -18.44 10.70 5.20
N GLN A 43 -18.33 9.45 5.66
CA GLN A 43 -19.37 8.43 5.52
C GLN A 43 -20.67 8.81 6.24
N ALA A 44 -20.57 9.47 7.40
CA ALA A 44 -21.74 9.89 8.17
C ALA A 44 -22.60 10.96 7.46
N VAL A 45 -21.99 11.77 6.59
CA VAL A 45 -22.67 12.87 5.88
C VAL A 45 -22.90 12.59 4.40
N THR A 46 -22.28 11.55 3.85
CA THR A 46 -22.36 11.20 2.42
C THR A 46 -22.87 9.77 2.24
N PRO A 47 -24.19 9.58 2.02
CA PRO A 47 -24.74 8.28 1.68
C PRO A 47 -24.06 7.72 0.42
N ASN A 48 -23.74 6.43 0.43
CA ASN A 48 -23.09 5.72 -0.69
C ASN A 48 -21.71 6.26 -1.09
N LEU A 49 -20.94 6.83 -0.16
CA LEU A 49 -19.55 7.23 -0.40
C LEU A 49 -18.73 6.03 -0.93
N LYS A 50 -18.19 6.17 -2.14
CA LYS A 50 -17.30 5.18 -2.75
C LYS A 50 -15.86 5.53 -2.41
N LEU A 51 -15.19 4.63 -1.69
CA LEU A 51 -13.77 4.77 -1.38
C LEU A 51 -12.93 4.03 -2.42
N PHE A 52 -11.79 4.62 -2.76
CA PHE A 52 -10.86 4.08 -3.73
C PHE A 52 -9.44 4.15 -3.15
N THR A 53 -8.60 3.17 -3.44
CA THR A 53 -7.23 3.09 -2.87
C THR A 53 -6.18 2.81 -3.94
N SER A 54 -4.97 3.31 -3.71
CA SER A 54 -3.81 3.09 -4.56
C SER A 54 -2.55 3.02 -3.68
N PRO A 55 -1.67 2.02 -3.82
CA PRO A 55 -0.36 2.02 -3.14
C PRO A 55 0.68 2.82 -3.93
N TRP A 56 1.59 3.49 -3.22
CA TRP A 56 2.75 4.15 -3.84
C TRP A 56 3.95 3.21 -3.96
N ALA A 57 4.17 2.34 -2.98
CA ALA A 57 5.25 1.38 -3.01
C ALA A 57 4.94 0.15 -2.16
N ALA A 58 5.58 -0.97 -2.50
CA ALA A 58 5.72 -2.10 -1.59
C ALA A 58 6.73 -1.78 -0.47
N PRO A 59 6.70 -2.50 0.68
CA PRO A 59 7.75 -2.39 1.69
C PRO A 59 9.15 -2.47 1.08
N GLY A 60 10.08 -1.65 1.59
CA GLY A 60 11.43 -1.55 1.00
C GLY A 60 12.15 -2.90 0.91
N TRP A 61 11.94 -3.80 1.87
CA TRP A 61 12.53 -5.14 1.87
C TRP A 61 12.03 -6.03 0.71
N MET A 62 10.87 -5.73 0.14
CA MET A 62 10.29 -6.42 -1.01
C MET A 62 10.79 -5.86 -2.35
N LYS A 63 11.37 -4.66 -2.36
CA LYS A 63 11.85 -3.98 -3.58
C LYS A 63 13.32 -4.22 -3.87
N THR A 64 13.67 -4.25 -5.16
CA THR A 64 15.03 -4.53 -5.66
C THR A 64 16.09 -3.51 -5.21
N ASP A 65 15.68 -2.30 -4.91
CA ASP A 65 16.50 -1.18 -4.39
C ASP A 65 16.61 -1.15 -2.85
N GLY A 66 15.78 -1.93 -2.14
CA GLY A 66 15.76 -1.96 -0.68
C GLY A 66 15.14 -0.73 -0.01
N THR A 67 14.41 0.12 -0.75
CA THR A 67 13.77 1.36 -0.25
C THR A 67 12.40 1.55 -0.87
N MET A 68 11.47 2.24 -0.20
CA MET A 68 10.17 2.54 -0.81
C MET A 68 10.29 3.64 -1.88
N ASN A 69 11.36 4.45 -1.86
CA ASN A 69 11.54 5.54 -2.81
C ASN A 69 12.14 5.08 -4.14
N GLY A 70 11.77 5.73 -5.23
CA GLY A 70 12.34 5.50 -6.55
C GLY A 70 11.85 4.22 -7.26
N GLU A 71 12.41 3.99 -8.44
CA GLU A 71 11.86 3.11 -9.48
C GLU A 71 12.07 1.59 -9.27
N GLY A 72 12.50 1.14 -8.09
CA GLY A 72 12.68 -0.29 -7.83
C GLY A 72 11.42 -1.09 -8.07
N THR A 73 11.58 -2.32 -8.55
CA THR A 73 10.50 -3.30 -8.73
C THR A 73 10.42 -4.25 -7.55
N LEU A 74 9.34 -5.03 -7.45
CA LEU A 74 9.33 -6.23 -6.62
C LEU A 74 10.49 -7.16 -6.97
N LYS A 75 11.07 -7.79 -5.94
CA LYS A 75 12.11 -8.83 -6.10
C LYS A 75 11.51 -10.10 -6.71
N GLY A 76 12.35 -10.87 -7.39
CA GLY A 76 11.99 -12.21 -7.89
C GLY A 76 11.13 -12.18 -9.15
N ALA A 77 10.55 -13.33 -9.46
CA ALA A 77 9.72 -13.51 -10.65
C ALA A 77 8.24 -13.25 -10.36
N VAL A 78 7.50 -12.80 -11.37
CA VAL A 78 6.03 -12.73 -11.35
C VAL A 78 5.45 -14.08 -10.92
N GLY A 79 4.49 -14.07 -10.00
CA GLY A 79 3.94 -15.27 -9.37
C GLY A 79 4.85 -15.94 -8.32
N GLY A 80 6.04 -15.40 -8.06
CA GLY A 80 6.94 -15.84 -7.00
C GLY A 80 6.55 -15.33 -5.62
N GLN A 81 7.38 -15.63 -4.62
CA GLN A 81 7.09 -15.35 -3.21
C GLN A 81 6.80 -13.87 -2.93
N TYR A 82 7.60 -12.94 -3.46
CA TYR A 82 7.40 -11.50 -3.24
C TYR A 82 6.10 -10.99 -3.87
N TYR A 83 5.76 -11.44 -5.08
CA TYR A 83 4.49 -11.09 -5.73
C TYR A 83 3.29 -11.64 -4.95
N GLN A 84 3.37 -12.88 -4.47
CA GLN A 84 2.31 -13.48 -3.66
C GLN A 84 2.17 -12.77 -2.31
N THR A 85 3.27 -12.44 -1.64
CA THR A 85 3.23 -11.65 -0.39
C THR A 85 2.65 -10.26 -0.65
N TRP A 86 2.97 -9.62 -1.79
CA TRP A 86 2.40 -8.33 -2.15
C TRP A 86 0.89 -8.43 -2.38
N ALA A 87 0.42 -9.46 -3.10
CA ALA A 87 -1.01 -9.71 -3.24
C ALA A 87 -1.71 -9.92 -1.88
N ASN A 88 -1.08 -10.69 -0.96
CA ASN A 88 -1.61 -10.88 0.39
C ASN A 88 -1.63 -9.58 1.20
N TYR A 89 -0.70 -8.65 0.94
CA TYR A 89 -0.65 -7.34 1.59
C TYR A 89 -1.89 -6.50 1.24
N PHE A 90 -2.39 -6.55 0.00
CA PHE A 90 -3.67 -5.92 -0.36
C PHE A 90 -4.83 -6.54 0.41
N VAL A 91 -4.90 -7.87 0.46
CA VAL A 91 -5.96 -8.58 1.20
C VAL A 91 -5.96 -8.14 2.66
N ARG A 92 -4.77 -8.13 3.29
CA ARG A 92 -4.63 -7.74 4.70
C ARG A 92 -5.01 -6.28 4.93
N PHE A 93 -4.67 -5.37 4.02
CA PHE A 93 -5.12 -3.98 4.08
C PHE A 93 -6.65 -3.88 4.11
N PHE A 94 -7.35 -4.58 3.22
CA PHE A 94 -8.82 -4.55 3.20
C PHE A 94 -9.43 -5.19 4.43
N GLU A 95 -8.86 -6.28 4.94
CA GLU A 95 -9.30 -6.91 6.19
C GLU A 95 -9.15 -5.95 7.38
N GLU A 96 -7.99 -5.29 7.53
CA GLU A 96 -7.77 -4.37 8.64
C GLU A 96 -8.65 -3.12 8.56
N TYR A 97 -8.87 -2.55 7.36
CA TYR A 97 -9.81 -1.43 7.19
C TYR A 97 -11.27 -1.85 7.38
N SER A 98 -11.64 -3.06 6.97
CA SER A 98 -12.99 -3.61 7.19
C SER A 98 -13.31 -3.81 8.67
N LYS A 99 -12.33 -4.27 9.48
CA LYS A 99 -12.45 -4.31 10.96
C LYS A 99 -12.75 -2.93 11.55
N GLN A 100 -12.31 -1.87 10.88
CA GLN A 100 -12.56 -0.49 11.27
C GLN A 100 -13.89 0.07 10.71
N GLY A 101 -14.68 -0.72 9.98
CA GLY A 101 -15.94 -0.29 9.37
C GLY A 101 -15.75 0.51 8.08
N VAL A 102 -14.58 0.43 7.44
CA VAL A 102 -14.25 1.15 6.21
C VAL A 102 -14.08 0.16 5.07
N ASN A 103 -14.98 0.22 4.08
CA ASN A 103 -14.97 -0.65 2.91
C ASN A 103 -14.65 0.15 1.65
N PHE A 104 -13.89 -0.45 0.73
CA PHE A 104 -13.49 0.18 -0.52
C PHE A 104 -14.32 -0.35 -1.70
N TRP A 105 -14.62 0.53 -2.64
CA TRP A 105 -15.29 0.23 -3.90
C TRP A 105 -14.31 -0.28 -4.96
N GLY A 106 -13.07 0.23 -4.96
CA GLY A 106 -12.08 -0.15 -5.96
C GLY A 106 -10.64 0.15 -5.53
N LEU A 107 -9.72 -0.34 -6.34
CA LEU A 107 -8.28 -0.11 -6.20
C LEU A 107 -7.60 0.04 -7.56
N THR A 108 -6.40 0.61 -7.58
CA THR A 108 -5.40 0.35 -8.63
C THR A 108 -4.34 -0.61 -8.11
N VAL A 109 -3.68 -1.34 -9.01
CA VAL A 109 -2.55 -2.22 -8.68
C VAL A 109 -1.32 -1.44 -8.21
N GLN A 110 -1.11 -0.23 -8.73
CA GLN A 110 0.02 0.63 -8.40
C GLN A 110 -0.30 2.09 -8.78
N ASN A 111 0.09 3.05 -7.95
CA ASN A 111 0.07 4.47 -8.29
C ASN A 111 1.22 4.78 -9.25
N GLU A 112 0.93 5.48 -10.35
CA GLU A 112 1.94 6.03 -11.27
C GLU A 112 3.10 5.05 -11.61
N PRO A 113 2.79 3.86 -12.16
CA PRO A 113 3.76 2.76 -12.24
C PRO A 113 4.89 2.95 -13.27
N ASP A 114 4.83 4.01 -14.09
CA ASP A 114 5.77 4.33 -15.16
C ASP A 114 6.18 5.81 -15.07
N MET A 115 6.90 6.15 -13.99
CA MET A 115 7.43 7.48 -13.73
C MET A 115 8.97 7.48 -13.73
N PRO A 116 9.61 8.62 -14.05
CA PRO A 116 11.05 8.74 -13.93
C PRO A 116 11.44 8.82 -12.46
N THR A 117 12.53 8.15 -12.06
CA THR A 117 12.98 8.03 -10.66
C THR A 117 12.67 9.25 -9.77
N LEU A 118 11.74 9.05 -8.84
CA LEU A 118 11.28 10.08 -7.90
C LEU A 118 12.06 9.99 -6.58
N LYS A 119 11.98 11.06 -5.77
CA LYS A 119 12.60 11.12 -4.43
C LYS A 119 11.64 10.70 -3.31
N TYR A 120 10.51 10.13 -3.68
CA TYR A 120 9.43 9.71 -2.80
C TYR A 120 8.96 8.31 -3.20
N GLU A 121 7.98 7.78 -2.45
CA GLU A 121 7.52 6.42 -2.59
C GLU A 121 7.03 6.15 -4.02
N GLU A 122 7.63 5.15 -4.65
CA GLU A 122 7.40 4.77 -6.04
C GLU A 122 7.68 3.26 -6.19
N MET A 123 7.06 2.62 -7.18
CA MET A 123 7.41 1.27 -7.58
C MET A 123 7.13 1.09 -9.06
N TYR A 124 8.16 0.76 -9.84
CA TYR A 124 7.98 0.49 -11.26
C TYR A 124 7.17 -0.79 -11.44
N TYR A 125 6.18 -0.70 -12.31
CA TYR A 125 5.32 -1.82 -12.69
C TYR A 125 4.93 -1.67 -14.16
N ASN A 126 4.98 -2.74 -14.94
CA ASN A 126 4.50 -2.70 -16.31
C ASN A 126 3.42 -3.76 -16.55
N ALA A 127 2.78 -3.69 -17.72
CA ALA A 127 1.69 -4.59 -18.06
C ALA A 127 2.06 -6.09 -18.07
N SER A 128 3.35 -6.43 -18.17
CA SER A 128 3.80 -7.83 -18.10
C SER A 128 4.00 -8.35 -16.67
N MET A 129 3.90 -7.46 -15.67
CA MET A 129 4.05 -7.78 -14.26
C MET A 129 2.70 -8.00 -13.56
N GLU A 130 1.58 -7.66 -14.19
CA GLU A 130 0.21 -7.99 -13.73
C GLU A 130 0.00 -9.50 -13.61
#